data_AF-A0AAD9FVX2-F1
#
_entry.id   AF-A0AAD9FVX2-F1
#
_cell.length_a   1.000
_cell.length_b   1.000
_cell.length_c   1.000
_cell.angle_alpha   90.00
_cell.angle_beta   90.00
_cell.angle_gamma   90.00
#
_symmetry.space_group_name_H-M   'P 1'
#
loop_
_entity.id
_entity.type
_entity.pdbx_description
1 polymer ?
#
loop_
_entity_poly.entity_id
_entity_poly.type
_entity_poly.pdbx_seq_one_letter_code
_entity_poly.pdbx_strand_id
1 'polypeptide(L)'
;MSLTGLREYLQKHPDQLIGSDELCLGLAAEAEGIAKYTATHLDERPDLVVDLSSENDAWSAFGCLWSRLALSLHPTVKPPFESASEDSRRNLALALAKLERNLVAGIAEHQVQAVAHEVAIREAIFNLTTFARIEDPTYFTLHAVITQLLSNIVSPLSPEDEATIAQEKLQVYLNGRREDDVIIRLLDSQDVRTNTATLHLIANMVRGSRARQTLCLAEPGVRWLSRILSRIDEWHETEDGRFELSVDIFTHYIQSGLHWDLYAKLGDTSEPITPSQTSLLKLIDSHLANPSRPNPSPSPHAHLVVLFTNHARYALISLGSGQDDARLPKIFEGMVLVCEGLVSMGLAAQSRADKAKASRETSDKRQAGGDEQVVQAMKGETALLKPLIDLLAALDKFIPRVKPGTAASTNTLPPDQAAPVTLLKRLLVQLLGILTFEDTATGDRVRELGGVELVLGLTEVDEANPYLREHALLTIRNLMLNNPANQAVISQMDPVGVISDQGEVLPLPEKMRRKKQQAAVEEI
;
A
#
# COMPACT_ATOMS: atom_id res chain seq x y z
N MET A 1 28.02 -9.97 -37.12
CA MET A 1 28.03 -8.49 -37.24
C MET A 1 29.48 -8.01 -37.18
N SER A 2 29.86 -6.91 -37.85
CA SER A 2 31.23 -6.36 -37.71
C SER A 2 31.32 -5.58 -36.39
N LEU A 3 32.29 -5.92 -35.54
CA LEU A 3 32.57 -5.20 -34.27
C LEU A 3 33.77 -4.24 -34.39
N THR A 4 34.44 -4.22 -35.54
CA THR A 4 35.67 -3.47 -35.77
C THR A 4 35.48 -1.96 -35.55
N GLY A 5 34.35 -1.41 -36.01
CA GLY A 5 34.04 0.01 -35.84
C GLY A 5 33.97 0.44 -34.38
N LEU A 6 33.12 -0.23 -33.58
CA LEU A 6 33.01 0.06 -32.15
C LEU A 6 34.35 -0.14 -31.42
N ARG A 7 35.06 -1.24 -31.73
CA ARG A 7 36.37 -1.53 -31.14
C ARG A 7 37.40 -0.41 -31.39
N GLU A 8 37.47 0.11 -32.61
CA GLU A 8 38.36 1.23 -32.96
C GLU A 8 38.00 2.52 -32.19
N TYR A 9 36.72 2.79 -31.99
CA TYR A 9 36.30 3.94 -31.17
C TYR A 9 36.66 3.76 -29.70
N LEU A 10 36.48 2.57 -29.12
CA LEU A 10 36.80 2.29 -27.71
C LEU A 10 38.30 2.39 -27.40
N GLN A 11 39.17 2.32 -28.41
CA GLN A 11 40.61 2.57 -28.27
C GLN A 11 40.98 4.06 -28.24
N LYS A 12 40.10 4.95 -28.72
CA LYS A 12 40.35 6.40 -28.71
C LYS A 12 40.18 6.96 -27.29
N HIS A 13 40.90 8.05 -27.01
CA HIS A 13 40.76 8.71 -25.71
C HIS A 13 39.35 9.30 -25.55
N PRO A 14 38.63 9.04 -24.43
CA PRO A 14 37.26 9.49 -24.23
C PRO A 14 37.04 11.00 -24.46
N ASP A 15 37.99 11.85 -24.06
CA ASP A 15 37.88 13.31 -24.28
C ASP A 15 37.86 13.70 -25.77
N GLN A 16 38.51 12.92 -26.65
CA GLN A 16 38.45 13.15 -28.10
C GLN A 16 37.08 12.78 -28.66
N LEU A 17 36.49 11.68 -28.15
CA LEU A 17 35.18 11.19 -28.59
C LEU A 17 34.06 12.17 -28.24
N ILE A 18 34.07 12.73 -27.03
CA ILE A 18 33.07 13.72 -26.59
C ILE A 18 33.39 15.15 -27.05
N GLY A 19 34.58 15.36 -27.63
CA GLY A 19 35.06 16.64 -28.15
C GLY A 19 34.60 16.97 -29.57
N SER A 20 34.17 15.97 -30.35
CA SER A 20 33.76 16.13 -31.75
C SER A 20 32.37 15.55 -32.00
N ASP A 21 31.47 16.34 -32.59
CA ASP A 21 30.14 15.85 -32.99
C ASP A 21 30.23 14.64 -33.93
N GLU A 22 31.17 14.64 -34.87
CA GLU A 22 31.36 13.54 -35.82
C GLU A 22 31.78 12.25 -35.11
N LEU A 23 32.76 12.31 -34.21
CA LEU A 23 33.22 11.14 -33.46
C LEU A 23 32.16 10.66 -32.46
N CYS A 24 31.47 11.59 -31.81
CA CYS A 24 30.43 11.30 -30.83
C CYS A 24 29.24 10.59 -31.48
N LEU A 25 28.74 11.10 -32.60
CA LEU A 25 27.64 10.51 -33.35
C LEU A 25 28.05 9.23 -34.07
N GLY A 26 29.29 9.14 -34.56
CA GLY A 26 29.85 7.93 -35.17
C GLY A 26 29.88 6.76 -34.17
N LEU A 27 30.41 6.99 -32.97
CA LEU A 27 30.39 6.00 -31.90
C LEU A 27 28.95 5.66 -31.45
N ALA A 28 28.07 6.66 -31.34
CA ALA A 28 26.68 6.42 -30.99
C ALA A 28 25.97 5.50 -32.01
N ALA A 29 26.24 5.67 -33.30
CA ALA A 29 25.68 4.84 -34.36
C ALA A 29 26.16 3.38 -34.28
N GLU A 30 27.47 3.16 -34.06
CA GLU A 30 28.04 1.82 -33.87
C GLU A 30 27.47 1.14 -32.62
N ALA A 31 27.43 1.85 -31.48
CA ALA A 31 26.88 1.33 -30.23
C ALA A 31 25.38 0.99 -30.35
N GLU A 32 24.58 1.83 -31.03
CA GLU A 32 23.15 1.56 -31.28
C GLU A 32 22.96 0.34 -32.19
N GLY A 33 23.79 0.18 -33.22
CA GLY A 33 23.77 -0.97 -34.12
C GLY A 33 24.00 -2.27 -33.36
N ILE A 34 25.02 -2.27 -32.49
CA ILE A 34 25.35 -3.43 -31.66
C ILE A 34 24.28 -3.68 -30.60
N ALA A 35 23.76 -2.63 -29.96
CA ALA A 35 22.67 -2.77 -28.99
C ALA A 35 21.44 -3.47 -29.60
N LYS A 36 21.07 -3.12 -30.84
CA LYS A 36 19.97 -3.77 -31.58
C LYS A 36 20.26 -5.22 -31.89
N TYR A 37 21.48 -5.54 -32.32
CA TYR A 37 21.90 -6.91 -32.58
C TYR A 37 21.86 -7.76 -31.30
N THR A 38 22.42 -7.24 -30.20
CA THR A 38 22.43 -7.91 -28.91
C THR A 38 21.02 -8.18 -28.40
N ALA A 39 20.07 -7.27 -28.66
CA ALA A 39 18.67 -7.46 -28.26
C ALA A 39 18.00 -8.68 -28.94
N THR A 40 18.50 -9.13 -30.10
CA THR A 40 17.98 -10.31 -30.81
C THR A 40 18.88 -11.55 -30.71
N HIS A 41 20.07 -11.43 -30.14
CA HIS A 41 21.08 -12.50 -29.99
C HIS A 41 21.59 -12.52 -28.53
N LEU A 42 20.70 -12.83 -27.59
CA LEU A 42 21.01 -12.78 -26.15
C LEU A 42 22.02 -13.87 -25.71
N ASP A 43 22.13 -14.95 -26.46
CA ASP A 43 23.06 -16.05 -26.25
C ASP A 43 24.50 -15.69 -26.63
N GLU A 44 24.71 -14.79 -27.60
CA GLU A 44 26.03 -14.37 -28.07
C GLU A 44 26.70 -13.30 -27.19
N ARG A 45 26.02 -12.82 -26.14
CA ARG A 45 26.50 -11.71 -25.30
C ARG A 45 27.89 -11.90 -24.69
N PRO A 46 28.25 -13.07 -24.13
CA PRO A 46 29.59 -13.29 -23.58
C PRO A 46 30.68 -13.12 -24.67
N ASP A 47 30.44 -13.71 -25.85
CA ASP A 47 31.39 -13.66 -26.97
C ASP A 47 31.53 -12.23 -27.52
N LEU A 48 30.42 -11.48 -27.59
CA LEU A 48 30.44 -10.08 -28.01
C LEU A 48 31.36 -9.21 -27.15
N VAL A 49 31.38 -9.42 -25.83
CA VAL A 49 32.25 -8.66 -24.91
C VAL A 49 33.71 -9.03 -25.15
N VAL A 50 34.02 -10.32 -25.29
CA VAL A 50 35.37 -10.81 -25.59
C VAL A 50 35.86 -10.23 -26.92
N ASP A 51 35.01 -10.20 -27.94
CA ASP A 51 35.33 -9.62 -29.23
C ASP A 51 35.43 -8.09 -29.17
N LEU A 52 34.75 -7.40 -28.27
CA LEU A 52 34.94 -5.95 -28.12
C LEU A 52 36.23 -5.60 -27.39
N SER A 53 36.70 -6.48 -26.51
CA SER A 53 37.97 -6.33 -25.82
C SER A 53 39.15 -6.45 -26.81
N SER A 54 40.10 -5.52 -26.70
CA SER A 54 41.31 -5.48 -27.55
C SER A 54 42.56 -5.31 -26.70
N GLU A 55 43.33 -4.21 -26.89
CA GLU A 55 44.42 -3.85 -25.97
C GLU A 55 43.88 -3.43 -24.60
N ASN A 56 42.71 -2.78 -24.57
CA ASN A 56 41.96 -2.47 -23.37
C ASN A 56 40.74 -3.39 -23.25
N ASP A 57 40.41 -3.77 -22.02
CA ASP A 57 39.17 -4.44 -21.69
C ASP A 57 37.96 -3.55 -22.00
N ALA A 58 36.91 -4.14 -22.61
CA ALA A 58 35.72 -3.41 -23.04
C ALA A 58 34.99 -2.73 -21.88
N TRP A 59 34.91 -3.38 -20.71
CA TRP A 59 34.27 -2.77 -19.53
C TRP A 59 35.07 -1.56 -19.05
N SER A 60 36.39 -1.68 -18.94
CA SER A 60 37.24 -0.53 -18.61
C SER A 60 37.02 0.66 -19.56
N ALA A 61 36.94 0.40 -20.87
CA ALA A 61 36.65 1.42 -21.87
C ALA A 61 35.28 2.07 -21.69
N PHE A 62 34.23 1.27 -21.43
CA PHE A 62 32.89 1.78 -21.11
C PHE A 62 32.89 2.63 -19.83
N GLY A 63 33.56 2.19 -18.76
CA GLY A 63 33.65 2.93 -17.50
C GLY A 63 34.35 4.28 -17.64
N CYS A 64 35.45 4.34 -18.39
CA CYS A 64 36.12 5.60 -18.73
C CYS A 64 35.22 6.53 -19.55
N LEU A 65 34.49 5.98 -20.52
CA LEU A 65 33.56 6.75 -21.35
C LEU A 65 32.39 7.31 -20.52
N TRP A 66 31.78 6.50 -19.65
CA TRP A 66 30.73 6.95 -18.73
C TRP A 66 31.21 8.07 -17.82
N SER A 67 32.40 7.95 -17.26
CA SER A 67 32.98 8.98 -16.39
C SER A 67 33.11 10.33 -17.11
N ARG A 68 33.54 10.32 -18.38
CA ARG A 68 33.62 11.54 -19.20
C ARG A 68 32.25 12.05 -19.64
N LEU A 69 31.33 11.16 -20.01
CA LEU A 69 29.96 11.51 -20.36
C LEU A 69 29.24 12.20 -19.20
N ALA A 70 29.30 11.61 -17.99
CA ALA A 70 28.68 12.17 -16.78
C ALA A 70 29.16 13.61 -16.53
N LEU A 71 30.47 13.83 -16.56
CA LEU A 71 31.07 15.16 -16.39
C LEU A 71 30.63 16.14 -17.50
N SER A 72 30.62 15.69 -18.76
CA SER A 72 30.27 16.53 -19.92
C SER A 72 28.79 16.90 -20.00
N LEU A 73 27.92 16.16 -19.30
CA LEU A 73 26.48 16.39 -19.21
C LEU A 73 26.10 17.25 -18.01
N HIS A 74 27.07 17.64 -17.17
CA HIS A 74 26.81 18.51 -16.02
C HIS A 74 26.22 19.86 -16.46
N PRO A 75 25.08 20.32 -15.89
CA PRO A 75 24.34 21.46 -16.42
C PRO A 75 25.05 22.81 -16.28
N THR A 76 25.92 22.96 -15.28
CA THR A 76 26.58 24.24 -14.97
C THR A 76 28.09 24.25 -15.21
N VAL A 77 28.70 23.09 -15.44
CA VAL A 77 30.15 23.01 -15.68
C VAL A 77 30.33 23.06 -17.18
N LYS A 78 30.96 24.13 -17.66
CA LYS A 78 31.37 24.18 -19.06
C LYS A 78 32.44 23.11 -19.26
N PRO A 79 32.30 22.24 -20.28
CA PRO A 79 33.33 21.26 -20.56
C PRO A 79 34.67 21.98 -20.80
N PRO A 80 35.79 21.44 -20.30
CA PRO A 80 37.09 22.10 -20.34
C PRO A 80 37.69 22.26 -21.75
N PHE A 81 37.04 21.72 -22.79
CA PHE A 81 37.49 21.71 -24.20
C PHE A 81 36.34 22.05 -25.16
N GLU A 82 36.65 22.29 -26.44
CA GLU A 82 35.65 22.20 -27.52
C GLU A 82 34.95 20.85 -27.38
N SER A 83 33.68 20.90 -26.99
CA SER A 83 32.87 19.73 -26.76
C SER A 83 31.89 19.59 -27.90
N ALA A 84 31.54 18.35 -28.26
CA ALA A 84 30.40 18.08 -29.13
C ALA A 84 29.15 18.83 -28.64
N SER A 85 28.11 18.95 -29.44
CA SER A 85 26.81 19.45 -28.97
C SER A 85 26.28 18.56 -27.83
N GLU A 86 25.46 19.14 -26.94
CA GLU A 86 24.80 18.35 -25.89
C GLU A 86 23.93 17.25 -26.50
N ASP A 87 23.27 17.53 -27.63
CA ASP A 87 22.46 16.58 -28.39
C ASP A 87 23.28 15.34 -28.81
N SER A 88 24.48 15.54 -29.38
CA SER A 88 25.38 14.43 -29.74
C SER A 88 25.80 13.62 -28.51
N ARG A 89 26.14 14.29 -27.41
CA ARG A 89 26.53 13.60 -26.16
C ARG A 89 25.37 12.82 -25.55
N ARG A 90 24.13 13.34 -25.60
CA ARG A 90 22.93 12.62 -25.16
C ARG A 90 22.65 11.41 -26.05
N ASN A 91 22.82 11.53 -27.37
CA ASN A 91 22.68 10.41 -28.29
C ASN A 91 23.70 9.30 -28.00
N LEU A 92 24.96 9.68 -27.74
CA LEU A 92 25.99 8.74 -27.34
C LEU A 92 25.66 8.07 -25.99
N ALA A 93 25.26 8.84 -24.98
CA ALA A 93 24.85 8.28 -23.69
C ALA A 93 23.66 7.32 -23.82
N LEU A 94 22.69 7.63 -24.69
CA LEU A 94 21.55 6.76 -24.97
C LEU A 94 21.96 5.46 -25.66
N ALA A 95 22.79 5.54 -26.70
CA ALA A 95 23.26 4.37 -27.43
C ALA A 95 24.11 3.46 -26.53
N LEU A 96 25.01 4.05 -25.74
CA LEU A 96 25.82 3.34 -24.76
C LEU A 96 24.95 2.68 -23.67
N ALA A 97 23.96 3.41 -23.15
CA ALA A 97 23.04 2.87 -22.15
C ALA A 97 22.25 1.66 -22.69
N LYS A 98 21.78 1.72 -23.94
CA LYS A 98 21.08 0.59 -24.58
C LYS A 98 22.00 -0.61 -24.75
N LEU A 99 23.23 -0.39 -25.24
CA LEU A 99 24.21 -1.44 -25.46
C LEU A 99 24.52 -2.15 -24.14
N GLU A 100 24.98 -1.40 -23.14
CA GLU A 100 25.41 -1.96 -21.88
C GLU A 100 24.24 -2.61 -21.11
N ARG A 101 23.04 -2.02 -21.17
CA ARG A 101 21.84 -2.60 -20.54
C ARG A 101 21.56 -3.99 -21.08
N ASN A 102 21.71 -4.18 -22.39
CA ASN A 102 21.49 -5.46 -23.06
C ASN A 102 22.63 -6.45 -22.74
N LEU A 103 23.88 -5.99 -22.70
CA LEU A 103 25.04 -6.82 -22.34
C LEU A 103 24.93 -7.35 -20.91
N VAL A 104 24.50 -6.54 -19.94
CA VAL A 104 24.45 -6.92 -18.52
C VAL A 104 23.24 -7.80 -18.18
N ALA A 105 22.11 -7.67 -18.89
CA ALA A 105 20.82 -8.24 -18.48
C ALA A 105 20.86 -9.75 -18.14
N GLY A 106 20.82 -10.10 -16.86
CA GLY A 106 20.76 -11.49 -16.42
C GLY A 106 22.08 -12.26 -16.47
N ILE A 107 23.23 -11.59 -16.65
CA ILE A 107 24.56 -12.24 -16.71
C ILE A 107 25.41 -11.76 -15.52
N ALA A 108 25.73 -12.66 -14.59
CA ALA A 108 26.46 -12.34 -13.36
C ALA A 108 27.88 -11.83 -13.61
N GLU A 109 28.62 -12.46 -14.51
CA GLU A 109 29.99 -12.05 -14.85
C GLU A 109 30.04 -10.63 -15.40
N HIS A 110 29.08 -10.27 -16.27
CA HIS A 110 28.97 -8.92 -16.82
C HIS A 110 28.55 -7.91 -15.75
N GLN A 111 27.61 -8.28 -14.87
CA GLN A 111 27.17 -7.42 -13.77
C GLN A 111 28.32 -7.05 -12.84
N VAL A 112 29.16 -8.02 -12.47
CA VAL A 112 30.32 -7.80 -11.57
C VAL A 112 31.34 -6.82 -12.18
N GLN A 113 31.50 -6.80 -13.50
CA GLN A 113 32.36 -5.81 -14.17
C GLN A 113 31.66 -4.45 -14.26
N ALA A 114 30.41 -4.43 -14.73
CA ALA A 114 29.63 -3.21 -14.95
C ALA A 114 29.29 -2.43 -13.66
N VAL A 115 29.33 -3.08 -12.48
CA VAL A 115 29.08 -2.40 -11.19
C VAL A 115 30.08 -1.26 -10.92
N ALA A 116 31.28 -1.33 -11.50
CA ALA A 116 32.27 -0.26 -11.42
C ALA A 116 31.77 1.04 -12.10
N HIS A 117 30.82 0.94 -13.05
CA HIS A 117 30.28 2.08 -13.80
C HIS A 117 29.14 2.77 -13.06
N GLU A 118 28.59 2.14 -12.02
CA GLU A 118 27.42 2.62 -11.27
C GLU A 118 27.57 4.08 -10.82
N VAL A 119 28.74 4.46 -10.31
CA VAL A 119 29.00 5.84 -9.83
C VAL A 119 28.86 6.85 -10.96
N ALA A 120 29.45 6.58 -12.13
CA ALA A 120 29.39 7.47 -13.28
C ALA A 120 27.98 7.49 -13.90
N ILE A 121 27.31 6.33 -13.96
CA ILE A 121 25.93 6.23 -14.46
C ILE A 121 24.97 7.00 -13.54
N ARG A 122 25.12 6.87 -12.22
CA ARG A 122 24.33 7.61 -11.24
C ARG A 122 24.58 9.11 -11.33
N GLU A 123 25.84 9.54 -11.46
CA GLU A 123 26.17 10.95 -11.69
C GLU A 123 25.56 11.47 -13.01
N ALA A 124 25.60 10.68 -14.08
CA ALA A 124 24.94 11.02 -15.33
C ALA A 124 23.42 11.17 -15.13
N ILE A 125 22.75 10.25 -14.43
CA ILE A 125 21.33 10.37 -14.07
C ILE A 125 21.07 11.67 -13.31
N PHE A 126 21.86 11.97 -12.29
CA PHE A 126 21.73 13.21 -11.53
C PHE A 126 21.82 14.46 -12.42
N ASN A 127 22.80 14.50 -13.33
CA ASN A 127 23.02 15.62 -14.25
C ASN A 127 21.91 15.74 -15.31
N LEU A 128 21.43 14.60 -15.81
CA LEU A 128 20.37 14.51 -16.82
C LEU A 128 18.98 14.82 -16.25
N THR A 129 18.78 14.72 -14.95
CA THR A 129 17.50 14.98 -14.27
C THR A 129 17.48 16.32 -13.53
N THR A 130 18.43 17.22 -13.79
CA THR A 130 18.59 18.48 -13.06
C THR A 130 17.87 19.68 -13.69
N PHE A 131 17.26 20.51 -12.83
CA PHE A 131 16.42 21.65 -13.19
C PHE A 131 15.23 21.22 -14.08
N ALA A 132 15.00 21.93 -15.19
CA ALA A 132 13.93 21.64 -16.14
C ALA A 132 14.14 20.33 -16.91
N ARG A 133 15.34 19.73 -16.87
CA ARG A 133 15.65 18.54 -17.68
C ARG A 133 14.82 17.31 -17.32
N ILE A 134 14.37 17.16 -16.07
CA ILE A 134 13.52 16.02 -15.64
C ILE A 134 12.16 16.00 -16.33
N GLU A 135 11.67 17.18 -16.76
CA GLU A 135 10.39 17.34 -17.46
C GLU A 135 10.55 17.64 -18.96
N ASP A 136 11.78 17.62 -19.48
CA ASP A 136 12.04 17.87 -20.88
C ASP A 136 11.89 16.56 -21.70
N PRO A 137 10.91 16.48 -22.64
CA PRO A 137 10.66 15.27 -23.42
C PRO A 137 11.85 14.77 -24.23
N THR A 138 12.82 15.64 -24.55
CA THR A 138 14.04 15.25 -25.27
C THR A 138 14.95 14.33 -24.44
N TYR A 139 14.77 14.27 -23.12
CA TYR A 139 15.55 13.43 -22.21
C TYR A 139 14.83 12.15 -21.77
N PHE A 140 13.51 12.06 -21.89
CA PHE A 140 12.72 10.96 -21.32
C PHE A 140 13.19 9.57 -21.76
N THR A 141 13.50 9.40 -23.04
CA THR A 141 14.00 8.11 -23.54
C THR A 141 15.33 7.74 -22.90
N LEU A 142 16.23 8.73 -22.72
CA LEU A 142 17.50 8.52 -22.05
C LEU A 142 17.29 8.21 -20.56
N HIS A 143 16.45 8.96 -19.84
CA HIS A 143 16.12 8.69 -18.43
C HIS A 143 15.61 7.28 -18.21
N ALA A 144 14.65 6.83 -19.01
CA ALA A 144 14.09 5.48 -18.90
C ALA A 144 15.15 4.40 -19.15
N VAL A 145 15.95 4.53 -20.22
CA VAL A 145 16.95 3.53 -20.60
C VAL A 145 18.11 3.48 -19.60
N ILE A 146 18.64 4.63 -19.16
CA ILE A 146 19.74 4.67 -18.20
C ILE A 146 19.29 4.18 -16.81
N THR A 147 18.03 4.40 -16.43
CA THR A 147 17.45 3.82 -15.21
C THR A 147 17.36 2.31 -15.31
N GLN A 148 17.01 1.78 -16.50
CA GLN A 148 16.94 0.34 -16.71
C GLN A 148 18.34 -0.31 -16.77
N LEU A 149 19.35 0.41 -17.29
CA LEU A 149 20.75 0.01 -17.15
C LEU A 149 21.14 -0.06 -15.67
N LEU A 150 20.87 1.00 -14.90
CA LEU A 150 21.15 1.02 -13.46
C LEU A 150 20.47 -0.16 -12.76
N SER A 151 19.20 -0.43 -13.07
CA SER A 151 18.46 -1.60 -12.58
C SER A 151 19.19 -2.91 -12.84
N ASN A 152 19.67 -3.14 -14.06
CA ASN A 152 20.37 -4.38 -14.41
C ASN A 152 21.72 -4.51 -13.70
N ILE A 153 22.42 -3.39 -13.45
CA ILE A 153 23.72 -3.38 -12.78
C ILE A 153 23.59 -3.66 -11.29
N VAL A 154 22.57 -3.11 -10.62
CA VAL A 154 22.50 -3.14 -9.14
C VAL A 154 21.53 -4.17 -8.59
N SER A 155 20.59 -4.67 -9.39
CA SER A 155 19.58 -5.63 -8.91
C SER A 155 20.17 -7.02 -8.67
N PRO A 156 19.68 -7.76 -7.65
CA PRO A 156 20.02 -9.17 -7.49
C PRO A 156 19.64 -9.98 -8.74
N LEU A 157 20.48 -10.94 -9.13
CA LEU A 157 20.20 -11.85 -10.25
C LEU A 157 19.49 -13.12 -9.77
N SER A 158 19.81 -13.60 -8.57
CA SER A 158 19.11 -14.70 -7.89
C SER A 158 18.56 -14.25 -6.52
N PRO A 159 17.43 -14.83 -6.06
CA PRO A 159 16.97 -14.67 -4.68
C PRO A 159 17.95 -15.21 -3.63
N GLU A 160 18.78 -16.17 -3.99
CA GLU A 160 19.78 -16.82 -3.13
C GLU A 160 21.12 -16.08 -3.08
N ASP A 161 21.35 -15.14 -4.02
CA ASP A 161 22.49 -14.25 -3.90
C ASP A 161 22.26 -13.41 -2.64
N GLU A 162 23.15 -13.54 -1.65
CA GLU A 162 23.28 -12.62 -0.52
C GLU A 162 23.75 -11.25 -1.04
N ALA A 163 22.95 -10.63 -1.92
CA ALA A 163 23.35 -9.67 -2.92
C ALA A 163 23.98 -8.43 -2.29
N THR A 164 25.30 -8.51 -2.12
CA THR A 164 26.13 -7.50 -1.49
C THR A 164 26.06 -6.22 -2.33
N ILE A 165 26.05 -6.35 -3.66
CA ILE A 165 25.89 -5.21 -4.60
C ILE A 165 24.59 -4.46 -4.31
N ALA A 166 23.44 -5.12 -4.37
CA ALA A 166 22.15 -4.46 -4.19
C ALA A 166 22.04 -3.77 -2.82
N GLN A 167 22.53 -4.43 -1.76
CA GLN A 167 22.51 -3.86 -0.42
C GLN A 167 23.47 -2.67 -0.29
N GLU A 168 24.70 -2.78 -0.78
CA GLU A 168 25.71 -1.72 -0.77
C GLU A 168 25.22 -0.49 -1.55
N LYS A 169 24.70 -0.68 -2.76
CA LYS A 169 24.20 0.42 -3.60
C LYS A 169 22.95 1.06 -2.99
N LEU A 170 22.05 0.26 -2.43
CA LEU A 170 20.91 0.80 -1.69
C LEU A 170 21.35 1.66 -0.50
N GLN A 171 22.40 1.28 0.25
CA GLN A 171 22.96 2.11 1.33
C GLN A 171 23.52 3.43 0.81
N VAL A 172 24.15 3.45 -0.36
CA VAL A 172 24.61 4.69 -1.01
C VAL A 172 23.42 5.58 -1.33
N TYR A 173 22.37 5.06 -1.96
CA TYR A 173 21.20 5.85 -2.38
C TYR A 173 20.39 6.39 -1.19
N LEU A 174 20.47 5.72 -0.04
CA LEU A 174 19.78 6.07 1.18
C LEU A 174 20.64 6.87 2.18
N ASN A 175 21.86 7.28 1.83
CA ASN A 175 22.76 7.97 2.75
C ASN A 175 22.36 9.44 3.04
N GLY A 176 21.38 9.98 2.32
CA GLY A 176 20.87 11.34 2.50
C GLY A 176 21.58 12.42 1.67
N ARG A 177 22.66 12.09 0.95
CA ARG A 177 23.31 13.02 0.03
C ARG A 177 22.47 13.19 -1.22
N ARG A 178 22.26 14.45 -1.62
CA ARG A 178 21.41 14.81 -2.76
C ARG A 178 21.91 14.23 -4.08
N GLU A 179 23.23 14.17 -4.30
CA GLU A 179 23.81 13.56 -5.52
C GLU A 179 23.65 12.04 -5.61
N ASP A 180 23.40 11.38 -4.48
CA ASP A 180 23.25 9.92 -4.42
C ASP A 180 21.78 9.49 -4.50
N ASP A 181 20.85 10.32 -4.01
CA ASP A 181 19.40 10.08 -4.08
C ASP A 181 18.83 10.42 -5.47
N VAL A 182 19.23 9.64 -6.48
CA VAL A 182 18.69 9.77 -7.85
C VAL A 182 17.29 9.17 -7.99
N ILE A 183 16.92 8.24 -7.11
CA ILE A 183 15.65 7.52 -7.17
C ILE A 183 14.47 8.47 -6.92
N ILE A 184 14.54 9.34 -5.91
CA ILE A 184 13.46 10.30 -5.64
C ILE A 184 13.20 11.20 -6.86
N ARG A 185 14.26 11.56 -7.59
CA ARG A 185 14.17 12.44 -8.76
C ARG A 185 13.53 11.75 -9.95
N LEU A 186 13.88 10.48 -10.15
CA LEU A 186 13.28 9.66 -11.21
C LEU A 186 11.80 9.38 -10.93
N LEU A 187 11.41 9.22 -9.66
CA LEU A 187 10.01 9.11 -9.23
C LEU A 187 9.22 10.42 -9.45
N ASP A 188 9.89 11.58 -9.40
CA ASP A 188 9.27 12.88 -9.65
C ASP A 188 9.00 13.14 -11.15
N SER A 189 9.57 12.34 -12.08
CA SER A 189 9.34 12.50 -13.53
C SER A 189 7.87 12.30 -13.91
N GLN A 190 7.37 13.06 -14.89
CA GLN A 190 6.05 12.80 -15.50
C GLN A 190 6.09 11.69 -16.57
N ASP A 191 7.27 11.28 -17.03
CA ASP A 191 7.38 10.23 -18.05
C ASP A 191 7.05 8.85 -17.47
N VAL A 192 6.06 8.20 -18.09
CA VAL A 192 5.57 6.89 -17.69
C VAL A 192 6.70 5.86 -17.73
N ARG A 193 7.52 5.85 -18.79
CA ARG A 193 8.57 4.83 -18.97
C ARG A 193 9.68 4.96 -17.92
N THR A 194 10.05 6.19 -17.59
CA THR A 194 11.01 6.50 -16.53
C THR A 194 10.51 6.03 -15.17
N ASN A 195 9.23 6.28 -14.86
CA ASN A 195 8.59 5.81 -13.63
C ASN A 195 8.53 4.29 -13.58
N THR A 196 8.09 3.63 -14.65
CA THR A 196 8.06 2.16 -14.74
C THR A 196 9.44 1.55 -14.52
N ALA A 197 10.49 2.07 -15.16
CA ALA A 197 11.87 1.61 -14.96
C ALA A 197 12.33 1.81 -13.50
N THR A 198 11.95 2.93 -12.87
CA THR A 198 12.30 3.25 -11.48
C THR A 198 11.59 2.32 -10.49
N LEU A 199 10.30 2.05 -10.71
CA LEU A 199 9.53 1.11 -9.89
C LEU A 199 10.10 -0.30 -10.02
N HIS A 200 10.49 -0.74 -11.22
CA HIS A 200 11.18 -2.02 -11.40
C HIS A 200 12.50 -2.09 -10.64
N LEU A 201 13.33 -1.04 -10.71
CA LEU A 201 14.57 -0.95 -9.94
C LEU A 201 14.30 -1.10 -8.43
N ILE A 202 13.36 -0.32 -7.88
CA ILE A 202 13.00 -0.40 -6.46
C ILE A 202 12.48 -1.81 -6.11
N ALA A 203 11.54 -2.33 -6.89
CA ALA A 203 10.94 -3.66 -6.68
C ALA A 203 12.00 -4.75 -6.65
N ASN A 204 12.92 -4.76 -7.62
CA ASN A 204 14.00 -5.74 -7.70
C ASN A 204 14.99 -5.60 -6.53
N MET A 205 15.33 -4.37 -6.12
CA MET A 205 16.22 -4.16 -4.99
C MET A 205 15.62 -4.63 -3.67
N VAL A 206 14.30 -4.54 -3.46
CA VAL A 206 13.67 -4.92 -2.17
C VAL A 206 13.05 -6.32 -2.16
N ARG A 207 12.89 -6.95 -3.33
CA ARG A 207 12.31 -8.29 -3.47
C ARG A 207 13.08 -9.31 -2.64
N GLY A 208 12.33 -10.12 -1.88
CA GLY A 208 12.87 -11.26 -1.12
C GLY A 208 13.86 -10.93 0.00
N SER A 209 14.09 -9.65 0.33
CA SER A 209 15.07 -9.28 1.37
C SER A 209 14.50 -8.33 2.40
N ARG A 210 14.18 -8.88 3.57
CA ARG A 210 13.76 -8.11 4.75
C ARG A 210 14.81 -7.08 5.17
N ALA A 211 16.11 -7.39 5.00
CA ALA A 211 17.20 -6.46 5.31
C ALA A 211 17.15 -5.21 4.42
N ARG A 212 17.02 -5.38 3.09
CA ARG A 212 16.93 -4.25 2.14
C ARG A 212 15.63 -3.45 2.32
N GLN A 213 14.51 -4.13 2.58
CA GLN A 213 13.26 -3.45 2.95
C GLN A 213 13.41 -2.63 4.24
N THR A 214 14.13 -3.14 5.24
CA THR A 214 14.42 -2.40 6.48
C THR A 214 15.29 -1.18 6.23
N LEU A 215 16.28 -1.26 5.32
CA LEU A 215 17.07 -0.09 4.91
C LEU A 215 16.19 1.01 4.34
N CYS A 216 15.22 0.67 3.49
CA CYS A 216 14.25 1.63 2.93
C CYS A 216 13.32 2.27 3.97
N LEU A 217 13.32 1.83 5.24
CA LEU A 217 12.63 2.52 6.32
C LEU A 217 13.45 3.68 6.93
N ALA A 218 14.65 3.95 6.41
CA ALA A 218 15.35 5.21 6.63
C ALA A 218 14.61 6.38 5.95
N GLU A 219 14.88 7.63 6.37
CA GLU A 219 14.16 8.81 5.89
C GLU A 219 14.12 8.92 4.35
N PRO A 220 15.22 8.79 3.59
CA PRO A 220 15.16 8.88 2.13
C PRO A 220 14.27 7.80 1.49
N GLY A 221 14.31 6.58 2.01
CA GLY A 221 13.52 5.46 1.51
C GLY A 221 12.03 5.62 1.82
N VAL A 222 11.68 6.15 3.00
CA VAL A 222 10.29 6.49 3.35
C VAL A 222 9.76 7.56 2.40
N ARG A 223 10.59 8.53 1.98
CA ARG A 223 10.18 9.51 0.95
C ARG A 223 9.89 8.84 -0.38
N TRP A 224 10.70 7.87 -0.82
CA TRP A 224 10.42 7.11 -2.05
C TRP A 224 9.08 6.39 -1.95
N LEU A 225 8.86 5.66 -0.87
CA LEU A 225 7.62 4.90 -0.64
C LEU A 225 6.39 5.83 -0.53
N SER A 226 6.53 6.98 0.14
CA SER A 226 5.47 8.00 0.21
C SER A 226 5.14 8.59 -1.16
N ARG A 227 6.14 8.87 -2.01
CA ARG A 227 5.91 9.33 -3.40
C ARG A 227 5.11 8.31 -4.21
N ILE A 228 5.45 7.03 -4.10
CA ILE A 228 4.73 5.94 -4.79
C ILE A 228 3.28 5.88 -4.27
N LEU A 229 3.07 5.89 -2.94
CA LEU A 229 1.73 5.86 -2.35
C LEU A 229 0.89 7.07 -2.74
N SER A 230 1.49 8.26 -2.89
CA SER A 230 0.76 9.48 -3.25
C SER A 230 0.16 9.47 -4.67
N ARG A 231 0.58 8.52 -5.52
CA ARG A 231 0.16 8.40 -6.92
C ARG A 231 -0.55 7.09 -7.23
N ILE A 232 -0.67 6.19 -6.26
CA ILE A 232 -1.21 4.84 -6.50
C ILE A 232 -2.68 4.87 -6.88
N ASP A 233 -3.46 5.78 -6.30
CA ASP A 233 -4.89 5.96 -6.61
C ASP A 233 -5.06 6.46 -8.06
N GLU A 234 -4.24 7.41 -8.52
CA GLU A 234 -4.22 7.87 -9.92
C GLU A 234 -3.90 6.73 -10.90
N TRP A 235 -2.88 5.92 -10.59
CA TRP A 235 -2.49 4.78 -11.42
C TRP A 235 -3.57 3.69 -11.46
N HIS A 236 -4.28 3.48 -10.36
CA HIS A 236 -5.44 2.58 -10.33
C HIS A 236 -6.59 3.09 -11.21
N GLU A 237 -6.96 4.37 -11.08
CA GLU A 237 -8.07 4.97 -11.84
C GLU A 237 -7.83 4.98 -13.35
N THR A 238 -6.57 5.08 -13.76
CA THR A 238 -6.15 5.11 -15.17
C THR A 238 -5.80 3.72 -15.73
N GLU A 239 -5.98 2.64 -14.95
CA GLU A 239 -5.60 1.27 -15.32
C GLU A 239 -4.13 1.15 -15.78
N ASP A 240 -3.24 1.91 -15.13
CA ASP A 240 -1.82 1.99 -15.49
C ASP A 240 -1.01 0.85 -14.86
N GLY A 241 -0.14 0.21 -15.65
CA GLY A 241 0.71 -0.90 -15.17
C GLY A 241 1.65 -0.54 -14.01
N ARG A 242 1.89 0.74 -13.74
CA ARG A 242 2.61 1.22 -12.53
C ARG A 242 1.85 0.90 -11.25
N PHE A 243 0.53 0.76 -11.30
CA PHE A 243 -0.28 0.33 -10.16
C PHE A 243 0.17 -1.05 -9.67
N GLU A 244 0.20 -2.05 -10.55
CA GLU A 244 0.60 -3.43 -10.21
C GLU A 244 2.01 -3.50 -9.64
N LEU A 245 2.97 -2.78 -10.25
CA LEU A 245 4.34 -2.71 -9.74
C LEU A 245 4.42 -2.11 -8.33
N SER A 246 3.58 -1.10 -8.05
CA SER A 246 3.53 -0.46 -6.75
C SER A 246 2.89 -1.37 -5.70
N VAL A 247 1.78 -2.02 -6.03
CA VAL A 247 1.13 -3.03 -5.19
C VAL A 247 2.11 -4.15 -4.86
N ASP A 248 2.88 -4.64 -5.84
CA ASP A 248 3.91 -5.64 -5.63
C ASP A 248 4.95 -5.18 -4.61
N ILE A 249 5.49 -3.96 -4.72
CA ILE A 249 6.47 -3.40 -3.76
C ILE A 249 5.91 -3.49 -2.33
N PHE A 250 4.70 -2.96 -2.08
CA PHE A 250 4.12 -2.93 -0.74
C PHE A 250 3.68 -4.32 -0.25
N THR A 251 3.29 -5.23 -1.14
CA THR A 251 2.99 -6.62 -0.79
C THR A 251 4.20 -7.30 -0.17
N HIS A 252 5.42 -7.01 -0.63
CA HIS A 252 6.65 -7.56 -0.01
C HIS A 252 6.88 -7.02 1.42
N TYR A 253 6.55 -5.75 1.70
CA TYR A 253 6.58 -5.19 3.06
C TYR A 253 5.50 -5.81 3.95
N ILE A 254 4.32 -6.10 3.38
CA ILE A 254 3.24 -6.77 4.11
C ILE A 254 3.67 -8.18 4.51
N GLN A 255 4.14 -8.96 3.55
CA GLN A 255 4.61 -10.34 3.75
C GLN A 255 5.77 -10.44 4.74
N SER A 256 6.66 -9.42 4.78
CA SER A 256 7.81 -9.38 5.69
C SER A 256 7.49 -8.78 7.07
N GLY A 257 6.24 -8.38 7.29
CA GLY A 257 5.77 -7.79 8.55
C GLY A 257 6.30 -6.38 8.86
N LEU A 258 6.80 -5.65 7.84
CA LEU A 258 7.40 -4.31 8.00
C LEU A 258 6.42 -3.15 7.71
N HIS A 259 5.21 -3.46 7.25
CA HIS A 259 4.21 -2.47 6.86
C HIS A 259 3.77 -1.55 8.01
N TRP A 260 3.78 -2.00 9.27
CA TRP A 260 3.45 -1.12 10.41
C TRP A 260 4.58 -0.18 10.80
N ASP A 261 5.84 -0.59 10.63
CA ASP A 261 6.99 0.30 10.80
C ASP A 261 6.94 1.41 9.73
N LEU A 262 6.59 1.04 8.49
CA LEU A 262 6.33 1.98 7.42
C LEU A 262 5.14 2.90 7.74
N TYR A 263 4.00 2.34 8.18
CA TYR A 263 2.81 3.11 8.54
C TYR A 263 3.12 4.19 9.60
N ALA A 264 3.89 3.84 10.62
CA ALA A 264 4.30 4.79 11.66
C ALA A 264 5.21 5.90 11.09
N LYS A 265 6.12 5.57 10.17
CA LYS A 265 7.06 6.51 9.53
C LYS A 265 6.40 7.42 8.48
N LEU A 266 5.28 7.00 7.91
CA LEU A 266 4.45 7.82 7.01
C LEU A 266 3.55 8.81 7.75
N GLY A 267 3.49 8.73 9.08
CA GLY A 267 2.72 9.64 9.92
C GLY A 267 3.36 11.02 10.02
N ASP A 268 2.53 12.02 10.23
CA ASP A 268 2.94 13.39 10.56
C ASP A 268 2.17 13.87 11.81
N THR A 269 2.75 14.80 12.56
CA THR A 269 2.11 15.39 13.74
C THR A 269 1.00 16.39 13.40
N SER A 270 0.97 16.90 12.16
CA SER A 270 -0.02 17.89 11.73
C SER A 270 -1.37 17.27 11.34
N GLU A 271 -1.37 16.02 10.88
CA GLU A 271 -2.56 15.30 10.44
C GLU A 271 -2.74 14.00 11.25
N PRO A 272 -3.95 13.64 11.67
CA PRO A 272 -4.16 12.44 12.47
C PRO A 272 -4.00 11.14 11.67
N ILE A 273 -4.14 11.23 10.35
CA ILE A 273 -3.78 10.20 9.37
C ILE A 273 -3.40 10.89 8.06
N THR A 274 -2.27 10.53 7.46
CA THR A 274 -1.80 11.11 6.21
C THR A 274 -2.40 10.40 4.99
N PRO A 275 -2.40 11.02 3.80
CA PRO A 275 -2.83 10.35 2.57
C PRO A 275 -2.03 9.06 2.30
N SER A 276 -0.70 9.07 2.48
CA SER A 276 0.12 7.87 2.30
C SER A 276 -0.22 6.75 3.29
N GLN A 277 -0.54 7.08 4.55
CA GLN A 277 -1.04 6.10 5.52
C GLN A 277 -2.37 5.49 5.07
N THR A 278 -3.27 6.31 4.54
CA THR A 278 -4.57 5.87 4.03
C THR A 278 -4.40 4.94 2.83
N SER A 279 -3.58 5.31 1.84
CA SER A 279 -3.26 4.45 0.70
C SER A 279 -2.62 3.12 1.13
N LEU A 280 -1.74 3.13 2.14
CA LEU A 280 -1.17 1.89 2.68
C LEU A 280 -2.23 1.02 3.35
N LEU A 281 -3.21 1.61 4.06
CA LEU A 281 -4.34 0.86 4.62
C LEU A 281 -5.21 0.23 3.53
N LYS A 282 -5.46 0.92 2.40
CA LYS A 282 -6.17 0.33 1.24
C LYS A 282 -5.46 -0.91 0.71
N LEU A 283 -4.12 -0.88 0.63
CA LEU A 283 -3.32 -2.03 0.22
C LEU A 283 -3.36 -3.18 1.25
N ILE A 284 -3.35 -2.86 2.55
CA ILE A 284 -3.50 -3.84 3.62
C ILE A 284 -4.90 -4.47 3.59
N ASP A 285 -5.95 -3.68 3.37
CA ASP A 285 -7.32 -4.18 3.26
C ASP A 285 -7.47 -5.15 2.08
N SER A 286 -7.00 -4.76 0.89
CA SER A 286 -6.96 -5.62 -0.30
C SER A 286 -6.19 -6.93 -0.03
N HIS A 287 -5.05 -6.86 0.66
CA HIS A 287 -4.30 -8.04 1.08
C HIS A 287 -5.11 -8.94 2.03
N LEU A 288 -5.81 -8.36 3.01
CA LEU A 288 -6.59 -9.09 4.01
C LEU A 288 -7.87 -9.72 3.44
N ALA A 289 -8.46 -9.09 2.42
CA ALA A 289 -9.62 -9.59 1.69
C ALA A 289 -9.32 -10.85 0.85
N ASN A 290 -8.05 -11.11 0.54
CA ASN A 290 -7.65 -12.32 -0.19
C ASN A 290 -7.82 -13.60 0.67
N PRO A 291 -8.72 -14.54 0.30
CA PRO A 291 -8.99 -15.74 1.08
C PRO A 291 -7.84 -16.74 1.09
N SER A 292 -6.88 -16.63 0.16
CA SER A 292 -5.72 -17.52 0.03
C SER A 292 -4.47 -16.96 0.73
N ARG A 293 -4.60 -15.85 1.47
CA ARG A 293 -3.45 -15.24 2.15
C ARG A 293 -2.87 -16.15 3.25
N PRO A 294 -1.55 -16.02 3.54
CA PRO A 294 -0.97 -16.65 4.72
C PRO A 294 -1.64 -16.21 6.02
N ASN A 295 -1.68 -17.10 7.01
CA ASN A 295 -2.16 -16.81 8.37
C ASN A 295 -1.02 -17.03 9.40
N PRO A 296 0.07 -16.23 9.32
CA PRO A 296 1.24 -16.40 10.20
C PRO A 296 0.89 -16.13 11.67
N SER A 297 1.55 -16.84 12.57
CA SER A 297 1.42 -16.66 14.02
C SER A 297 2.80 -16.31 14.61
N PRO A 298 2.98 -15.14 15.27
CA PRO A 298 1.95 -14.13 15.57
C PRO A 298 1.46 -13.38 14.33
N SER A 299 0.24 -12.83 14.40
CA SER A 299 -0.30 -12.02 13.30
C SER A 299 0.49 -10.73 13.14
N PRO A 300 0.99 -10.40 11.93
CA PRO A 300 1.57 -9.09 11.68
C PRO A 300 0.51 -8.00 11.71
N HIS A 301 -0.79 -8.32 11.62
CA HIS A 301 -1.88 -7.34 11.57
C HIS A 301 -2.54 -7.04 12.92
N ALA A 302 -1.96 -7.51 14.03
CA ALA A 302 -2.46 -7.22 15.38
C ALA A 302 -2.53 -5.71 15.69
N HIS A 303 -1.71 -4.90 15.01
CA HIS A 303 -1.69 -3.45 15.17
C HIS A 303 -3.02 -2.77 14.75
N LEU A 304 -3.85 -3.42 13.92
CA LEU A 304 -5.17 -2.89 13.54
C LEU A 304 -6.08 -2.65 14.75
N VAL A 305 -5.98 -3.50 15.79
CA VAL A 305 -6.76 -3.33 17.03
C VAL A 305 -6.33 -2.05 17.76
N VAL A 306 -5.03 -1.77 17.82
CA VAL A 306 -4.49 -0.55 18.43
C VAL A 306 -4.89 0.68 17.63
N LEU A 307 -4.80 0.59 16.30
CA LEU A 307 -5.16 1.69 15.40
C LEU A 307 -6.65 2.03 15.50
N PHE A 308 -7.52 1.01 15.54
CA PHE A 308 -8.95 1.18 15.78
C PHE A 308 -9.21 1.95 17.07
N THR A 309 -8.64 1.51 18.19
CA THR A 309 -8.87 2.14 19.50
C THR A 309 -8.34 3.58 19.55
N ASN A 310 -7.23 3.88 18.87
CA ASN A 310 -6.70 5.23 18.76
C ASN A 310 -7.62 6.16 17.96
N HIS A 311 -8.08 5.71 16.79
CA HIS A 311 -8.99 6.50 15.96
C HIS A 311 -10.38 6.63 16.59
N ALA A 312 -10.91 5.58 17.22
CA ALA A 312 -12.17 5.64 17.96
C ALA A 312 -12.10 6.67 19.08
N ARG A 313 -11.01 6.69 19.86
CA ARG A 313 -10.79 7.68 20.92
C ARG A 313 -10.75 9.10 20.36
N TYR A 314 -10.03 9.32 19.26
CA TYR A 314 -10.00 10.63 18.59
C TYR A 314 -11.40 11.06 18.16
N ALA A 315 -12.13 10.19 17.45
CA ALA A 315 -13.47 10.46 16.95
C ALA A 315 -14.44 10.76 18.09
N LEU A 316 -14.41 9.99 19.19
CA LEU A 316 -15.25 10.21 20.36
C LEU A 316 -14.99 11.56 21.04
N ILE A 317 -13.72 11.96 21.20
CA ILE A 317 -13.36 13.27 21.76
C ILE A 317 -13.87 14.39 20.85
N SER A 318 -13.64 14.26 19.53
CA SER A 318 -14.03 15.24 18.52
C SER A 318 -15.56 15.41 18.49
N LEU A 319 -16.31 14.32 18.33
CA LEU A 319 -17.77 14.30 18.36
C LEU A 319 -18.36 14.82 19.68
N GLY A 320 -17.72 14.49 20.81
CA GLY A 320 -18.14 14.96 22.14
C GLY A 320 -17.90 16.45 22.40
N SER A 321 -16.98 17.07 21.66
CA SER A 321 -16.67 18.50 21.81
C SER A 321 -17.77 19.42 21.27
N GLY A 322 -18.59 18.92 20.35
CA GLY A 322 -19.61 19.70 19.64
C GLY A 322 -19.02 20.77 18.70
N GLN A 323 -17.72 20.75 18.45
CA GLN A 323 -17.05 21.64 17.50
C GLN A 323 -16.83 20.93 16.16
N ASP A 324 -16.88 21.69 15.06
CA ASP A 324 -16.55 21.16 13.73
C ASP A 324 -15.05 20.84 13.65
N ASP A 325 -14.74 19.57 13.38
CA ASP A 325 -13.36 19.09 13.18
C ASP A 325 -13.16 18.66 11.72
N ALA A 326 -12.48 19.50 10.96
CA ALA A 326 -12.19 19.26 9.54
C ALA A 326 -11.34 18.00 9.29
N ARG A 327 -10.72 17.42 10.32
CA ARG A 327 -9.89 16.21 10.22
C ARG A 327 -10.69 14.94 10.42
N LEU A 328 -11.91 15.03 10.96
CA LEU A 328 -12.75 13.89 11.28
C LEU A 328 -13.12 13.02 10.07
N PRO A 329 -13.40 13.57 8.86
CA PRO A 329 -13.64 12.74 7.68
C PRO A 329 -12.48 11.80 7.33
N LYS A 330 -11.23 12.29 7.39
CA LYS A 330 -10.02 11.47 7.16
C LYS A 330 -9.91 10.35 8.19
N ILE A 331 -10.25 10.64 9.45
CA ILE A 331 -10.28 9.63 10.51
C ILE A 331 -11.33 8.57 10.21
N PHE A 332 -12.53 8.95 9.78
CA PHE A 332 -13.56 7.98 9.41
C PHE A 332 -13.16 7.11 8.23
N GLU A 333 -12.51 7.66 7.21
CA GLU A 333 -11.95 6.89 6.10
C GLU A 333 -10.92 5.85 6.60
N GLY A 334 -9.95 6.26 7.42
CA GLY A 334 -8.99 5.33 8.04
C GLY A 334 -9.68 4.27 8.91
N MET A 335 -10.72 4.65 9.66
CA MET A 335 -11.49 3.71 10.49
C MET A 335 -12.28 2.69 9.67
N VAL A 336 -12.83 3.08 8.52
CA VAL A 336 -13.50 2.15 7.59
C VAL A 336 -12.51 1.06 7.18
N LEU A 337 -11.34 1.43 6.68
CA LEU A 337 -10.31 0.47 6.24
C LEU A 337 -9.81 -0.42 7.38
N VAL A 338 -9.64 0.13 8.58
CA VAL A 338 -9.28 -0.65 9.77
C VAL A 338 -10.39 -1.65 10.12
N CYS A 339 -11.65 -1.22 10.10
CA CYS A 339 -12.79 -2.09 10.38
C CYS A 339 -12.94 -3.20 9.32
N GLU A 340 -12.77 -2.89 8.04
CA GLU A 340 -12.80 -3.88 6.95
C GLU A 340 -11.71 -4.94 7.12
N GLY A 341 -10.49 -4.53 7.47
CA GLY A 341 -9.40 -5.45 7.81
C GLY A 341 -9.75 -6.36 9.01
N LEU A 342 -10.30 -5.80 10.09
CA LEU A 342 -10.73 -6.57 11.27
C LEU A 342 -11.89 -7.55 10.94
N VAL A 343 -12.85 -7.12 10.13
CA VAL A 343 -13.96 -7.94 9.62
C VAL A 343 -13.43 -9.08 8.77
N SER A 344 -12.53 -8.81 7.83
CA SER A 344 -11.91 -9.81 6.96
C SER A 344 -11.16 -10.88 7.76
N MET A 345 -10.39 -10.49 8.78
CA MET A 345 -9.74 -11.44 9.70
C MET A 345 -10.76 -12.25 10.51
N GLY A 346 -11.80 -11.60 11.04
CA GLY A 346 -12.86 -12.27 11.80
C GLY A 346 -13.62 -13.31 10.98
N LEU A 347 -14.00 -12.98 9.74
CA LEU A 347 -14.66 -13.90 8.82
C LEU A 347 -13.73 -15.04 8.39
N ALA A 348 -12.45 -14.76 8.14
CA ALA A 348 -11.47 -15.79 7.79
C ALA A 348 -11.25 -16.79 8.95
N ALA A 349 -11.14 -16.28 10.19
CA ALA A 349 -11.04 -17.10 11.38
C ALA A 349 -12.29 -17.97 11.58
N GLN A 350 -13.49 -17.39 11.42
CA GLN A 350 -14.74 -18.15 11.52
C GLN A 350 -14.84 -19.23 10.42
N SER A 351 -14.48 -18.90 9.17
CA SER A 351 -14.50 -19.87 8.06
C SER A 351 -13.60 -21.07 8.34
N ARG A 352 -12.42 -20.87 8.94
CA ARG A 352 -11.54 -21.97 9.35
C ARG A 352 -12.12 -22.77 10.51
N ALA A 353 -12.73 -22.11 11.50
CA ALA A 353 -13.42 -22.79 12.60
C ALA A 353 -14.57 -23.68 12.10
N ASP A 354 -15.38 -23.18 11.16
CA ASP A 354 -16.48 -23.93 10.55
C ASP A 354 -15.98 -25.14 9.76
N LYS A 355 -14.90 -24.98 8.97
CA LYS A 355 -14.25 -26.09 8.25
C LYS A 355 -13.72 -27.16 9.20
N ALA A 356 -13.06 -26.77 10.30
CA ALA A 356 -12.57 -27.71 11.31
C ALA A 356 -13.70 -28.46 12.04
N LYS A 357 -14.83 -27.77 12.30
CA LYS A 357 -16.06 -28.37 12.86
C LYS A 357 -16.66 -29.40 11.90
N ALA A 358 -16.68 -29.10 10.60
CA ALA A 358 -17.18 -29.98 9.56
C ALA A 358 -16.28 -31.21 9.31
N SER A 359 -14.95 -31.06 9.39
CA SER A 359 -13.99 -32.15 9.19
C SER A 359 -13.84 -33.09 10.38
N ARG A 360 -14.53 -32.82 11.52
CA ARG A 360 -14.39 -33.54 12.80
C ARG A 360 -12.94 -33.58 13.33
N GLU A 361 -12.16 -32.55 13.03
CA GLU A 361 -10.82 -32.43 13.60
C GLU A 361 -10.89 -32.31 15.12
N THR A 362 -10.11 -33.14 15.82
CA THR A 362 -9.97 -33.10 17.28
C THR A 362 -9.42 -31.74 17.71
N SER A 363 -9.86 -31.25 18.88
CA SER A 363 -9.46 -29.95 19.45
C SER A 363 -7.95 -29.73 19.45
N ASP A 364 -7.18 -30.80 19.66
CA ASP A 364 -5.73 -30.76 19.84
C ASP A 364 -4.95 -30.50 18.53
N LYS A 365 -5.61 -30.58 17.35
CA LYS A 365 -5.01 -30.24 16.05
C LYS A 365 -5.37 -28.83 15.56
N ARG A 366 -6.20 -28.10 16.31
CA ARG A 366 -6.60 -26.72 15.97
C ARG A 366 -5.46 -25.76 16.29
N GLN A 367 -4.46 -25.67 15.44
CA GLN A 367 -3.44 -24.64 15.60
C GLN A 367 -4.05 -23.29 15.21
N ALA A 368 -4.40 -22.49 16.21
CA ALA A 368 -4.89 -21.13 16.02
C ALA A 368 -3.80 -20.30 15.31
N GLY A 369 -4.11 -19.74 14.15
CA GLY A 369 -3.20 -18.87 13.43
C GLY A 369 -3.26 -17.43 13.95
N GLY A 370 -2.65 -16.52 13.19
CA GLY A 370 -2.59 -15.11 13.56
C GLY A 370 -3.95 -14.44 13.67
N ASP A 371 -4.84 -14.63 12.70
CA ASP A 371 -6.15 -13.97 12.72
C ASP A 371 -6.96 -14.39 13.96
N GLU A 372 -6.88 -15.66 14.37
CA GLU A 372 -7.53 -16.16 15.58
C GLU A 372 -6.99 -15.43 16.82
N GLN A 373 -5.68 -15.18 16.89
CA GLN A 373 -5.09 -14.38 17.96
C GLN A 373 -5.60 -12.93 17.94
N VAL A 374 -5.77 -12.34 16.75
CA VAL A 374 -6.34 -10.99 16.62
C VAL A 374 -7.80 -10.97 17.08
N VAL A 375 -8.60 -11.97 16.72
CA VAL A 375 -9.99 -12.10 17.20
C VAL A 375 -10.05 -12.23 18.71
N GLN A 376 -9.18 -13.04 19.31
CA GLN A 376 -9.07 -13.13 20.77
C GLN A 376 -8.65 -11.79 21.39
N ALA A 377 -7.71 -11.09 20.77
CA ALA A 377 -7.31 -9.75 21.19
C ALA A 377 -8.51 -8.78 21.15
N MET A 378 -9.30 -8.75 20.08
CA MET A 378 -10.51 -7.92 19.98
C MET A 378 -11.52 -8.18 21.11
N LYS A 379 -11.63 -9.45 21.54
CA LYS A 379 -12.51 -9.90 22.63
C LYS A 379 -11.93 -9.65 24.03
N GLY A 380 -10.64 -9.35 24.19
CA GLY A 380 -10.00 -9.12 25.49
C GLY A 380 -10.61 -7.95 26.28
N GLU A 381 -10.51 -7.98 27.61
CA GLU A 381 -11.22 -7.08 28.56
C GLU A 381 -11.09 -5.58 28.26
N THR A 382 -9.94 -5.13 27.75
CA THR A 382 -9.64 -3.71 27.49
C THR A 382 -9.57 -3.33 26.01
N ALA A 383 -9.83 -4.26 25.09
CA ALA A 383 -9.23 -4.16 23.75
C ALA A 383 -10.05 -3.39 22.71
N LEU A 384 -11.28 -3.81 22.40
CA LEU A 384 -12.03 -3.25 21.27
C LEU A 384 -13.54 -3.08 21.51
N LEU A 385 -14.18 -3.96 22.29
CA LEU A 385 -15.65 -3.94 22.45
C LEU A 385 -16.21 -2.62 22.98
N LYS A 386 -15.60 -2.04 24.02
CA LYS A 386 -16.08 -0.77 24.59
C LYS A 386 -15.89 0.40 23.61
N PRO A 387 -14.68 0.65 23.05
CA PRO A 387 -14.51 1.67 22.01
C PRO A 387 -15.46 1.51 20.82
N LEU A 388 -15.73 0.27 20.39
CA LEU A 388 -16.68 -0.03 19.32
C LEU A 388 -18.11 0.41 19.66
N ILE A 389 -18.61 0.00 20.84
CA ILE A 389 -19.99 0.33 21.27
C ILE A 389 -20.14 1.83 21.51
N ASP A 390 -19.17 2.46 22.19
CA ASP A 390 -19.18 3.90 22.45
C ASP A 390 -19.22 4.69 21.13
N LEU A 391 -18.39 4.30 20.16
CA LEU A 391 -18.34 4.95 18.86
C LEU A 391 -19.64 4.74 18.07
N LEU A 392 -20.18 3.52 18.06
CA LEU A 392 -21.45 3.25 17.40
C LEU A 392 -22.57 4.12 17.98
N ALA A 393 -22.62 4.27 19.31
CA ALA A 393 -23.59 5.14 19.98
C ALA A 393 -23.39 6.62 19.64
N ALA A 394 -22.15 7.08 19.55
CA ALA A 394 -21.84 8.46 19.15
C ALA A 394 -22.23 8.73 17.69
N LEU A 395 -21.94 7.80 16.78
CA LEU A 395 -22.29 7.92 15.36
C LEU A 395 -23.81 7.86 15.13
N ASP A 396 -24.56 7.06 15.90
CA ASP A 396 -26.03 7.03 15.79
C ASP A 396 -26.68 8.35 16.21
N LYS A 397 -26.06 9.08 17.13
CA LYS A 397 -26.49 10.45 17.48
C LYS A 397 -26.04 11.48 16.45
N PHE A 398 -24.84 11.32 15.91
CA PHE A 398 -24.24 12.26 14.96
C PHE A 398 -24.94 12.24 13.59
N ILE A 399 -25.26 11.05 13.07
CA ILE A 399 -26.06 10.86 11.87
C ILE A 399 -27.29 10.02 12.23
N PRO A 400 -28.41 10.68 12.62
CA PRO A 400 -29.65 9.99 12.95
C PRO A 400 -30.30 9.39 11.70
N ARG A 401 -31.13 8.37 11.92
CA ARG A 401 -31.82 7.61 10.87
C ARG A 401 -32.75 8.47 10.03
N VAL A 402 -32.82 8.18 8.72
CA VAL A 402 -33.80 8.78 7.81
C VAL A 402 -34.99 7.83 7.64
N LYS A 403 -36.18 8.25 8.11
CA LYS A 403 -37.39 7.42 8.03
C LYS A 403 -37.96 7.42 6.60
N PRO A 404 -38.66 6.34 6.20
CA PRO A 404 -39.36 6.32 4.94
C PRO A 404 -40.40 7.44 4.81
N GLY A 405 -40.34 8.18 3.71
CA GLY A 405 -41.32 9.23 3.41
C GLY A 405 -41.12 10.57 4.14
N THR A 406 -40.07 10.73 4.95
CA THR A 406 -39.67 12.06 5.43
C THR A 406 -38.94 12.83 4.33
N ALA A 407 -39.42 14.04 3.99
CA ALA A 407 -38.69 14.95 3.11
C ALA A 407 -37.29 15.22 3.70
N ALA A 408 -36.24 15.14 2.88
CA ALA A 408 -34.87 15.35 3.30
C ALA A 408 -34.76 16.64 4.13
N SER A 409 -34.42 16.50 5.42
CA SER A 409 -34.21 17.64 6.28
C SER A 409 -32.99 18.42 5.79
N THR A 410 -33.04 19.75 5.84
CA THR A 410 -31.99 20.66 5.38
C THR A 410 -30.68 20.59 6.20
N ASN A 411 -30.57 19.65 7.16
CA ASN A 411 -29.46 19.53 8.12
C ASN A 411 -28.62 18.25 7.95
N THR A 412 -28.80 17.50 6.86
CA THR A 412 -27.97 16.32 6.57
C THR A 412 -26.64 16.71 5.94
N LEU A 413 -25.55 16.05 6.37
CA LEU A 413 -24.27 16.09 5.67
C LEU A 413 -24.47 15.80 4.17
N PRO A 414 -23.69 16.44 3.28
CA PRO A 414 -23.69 16.09 1.85
C PRO A 414 -23.49 14.58 1.66
N PRO A 415 -24.11 13.94 0.64
CA PRO A 415 -24.03 12.48 0.43
C PRO A 415 -22.60 11.93 0.48
N ASP A 416 -21.65 12.61 -0.16
CA ASP A 416 -20.24 12.22 -0.22
C ASP A 416 -19.55 12.25 1.16
N GLN A 417 -20.01 13.11 2.06
CA GLN A 417 -19.49 13.20 3.43
C GLN A 417 -20.22 12.25 4.39
N ALA A 418 -21.49 11.92 4.10
CA ALA A 418 -22.27 10.98 4.88
C ALA A 418 -21.88 9.52 4.60
N ALA A 419 -21.51 9.19 3.35
CA ALA A 419 -21.24 7.83 2.92
C ALA A 419 -20.17 7.09 3.77
N PRO A 420 -18.99 7.67 4.08
CA PRO A 420 -18.00 7.00 4.93
C PRO A 420 -18.52 6.70 6.33
N VAL A 421 -19.32 7.59 6.91
CA VAL A 421 -19.88 7.44 8.26
C VAL A 421 -20.98 6.37 8.28
N THR A 422 -21.83 6.37 7.27
CA THR A 422 -22.86 5.35 7.03
C THR A 422 -22.22 3.96 6.88
N LEU A 423 -21.15 3.86 6.10
CA LEU A 423 -20.36 2.64 5.95
C LEU A 423 -19.74 2.20 7.27
N LEU A 424 -19.14 3.13 8.02
CA LEU A 424 -18.54 2.86 9.32
C LEU A 424 -19.56 2.31 10.33
N LYS A 425 -20.75 2.92 10.45
CA LYS A 425 -21.84 2.39 11.31
C LYS A 425 -22.15 0.93 10.99
N ARG A 426 -22.28 0.61 9.70
CA ARG A 426 -22.55 -0.75 9.22
C ARG A 426 -21.43 -1.72 9.58
N LEU A 427 -20.18 -1.33 9.35
CA LEU A 427 -19.02 -2.16 9.67
C LEU A 427 -18.86 -2.41 11.17
N LEU A 428 -19.13 -1.43 12.03
CA LEU A 428 -19.11 -1.60 13.49
C LEU A 428 -20.15 -2.64 13.94
N VAL A 429 -21.38 -2.57 13.42
CA VAL A 429 -22.44 -3.54 13.72
C VAL A 429 -22.06 -4.93 13.20
N GLN A 430 -21.50 -5.02 11.99
CA GLN A 430 -21.04 -6.29 11.41
C GLN A 430 -19.92 -6.91 12.24
N LEU A 431 -18.91 -6.12 12.64
CA LEU A 431 -17.80 -6.58 13.47
C LEU A 431 -18.32 -7.10 14.83
N LEU A 432 -19.26 -6.39 15.45
CA LEU A 432 -19.91 -6.86 16.69
C LEU A 432 -20.65 -8.18 16.49
N GLY A 433 -21.36 -8.34 15.36
CA GLY A 433 -22.02 -9.59 14.99
C GLY A 433 -21.06 -10.75 14.82
N ILE A 434 -19.88 -10.51 14.24
CA ILE A 434 -18.81 -11.51 14.10
C ILE A 434 -18.26 -11.90 15.47
N LEU A 435 -17.95 -10.92 16.33
CA LEU A 435 -17.33 -11.19 17.63
C LEU A 435 -18.25 -11.95 18.58
N THR A 436 -19.57 -11.78 18.46
CA THR A 436 -20.58 -12.39 19.34
C THR A 436 -21.10 -13.74 18.85
N PHE A 437 -20.74 -14.17 17.65
CA PHE A 437 -21.21 -15.46 17.10
C PHE A 437 -20.68 -16.65 17.91
N GLU A 438 -21.61 -17.49 18.41
CA GLU A 438 -21.32 -18.65 19.27
C GLU A 438 -20.44 -18.32 20.51
N ASP A 439 -20.44 -17.07 20.99
CA ASP A 439 -19.63 -16.60 22.12
C ASP A 439 -20.49 -15.81 23.13
N THR A 440 -21.03 -16.54 24.12
CA THR A 440 -21.90 -15.96 25.14
C THR A 440 -21.16 -15.01 26.06
N ALA A 441 -19.88 -15.23 26.36
CA ALA A 441 -19.09 -14.36 27.23
C ALA A 441 -18.88 -12.98 26.58
N THR A 442 -18.57 -12.95 25.29
CA THR A 442 -18.54 -11.71 24.52
C THR A 442 -19.94 -11.07 24.49
N GLY A 443 -20.99 -11.86 24.25
CA GLY A 443 -22.38 -11.37 24.25
C GLY A 443 -22.84 -10.78 25.59
N ASP A 444 -22.42 -11.35 26.72
CA ASP A 444 -22.69 -10.85 28.07
C ASP A 444 -22.02 -9.50 28.29
N ARG A 445 -20.77 -9.36 27.83
CA ARG A 445 -20.05 -8.09 27.94
C ARG A 445 -20.65 -7.00 27.06
N VAL A 446 -21.17 -7.36 25.89
CA VAL A 446 -21.92 -6.40 25.05
C VAL A 446 -23.19 -5.92 25.76
N ARG A 447 -23.91 -6.81 26.46
CA ARG A 447 -25.07 -6.43 27.30
C ARG A 447 -24.67 -5.50 28.44
N GLU A 448 -23.60 -5.82 29.17
CA GLU A 448 -23.11 -4.98 30.29
C GLU A 448 -22.71 -3.57 29.83
N LEU A 449 -22.28 -3.42 28.58
CA LEU A 449 -21.94 -2.15 27.95
C LEU A 449 -23.16 -1.44 27.32
N GLY A 450 -24.38 -1.97 27.45
CA GLY A 450 -25.60 -1.40 26.85
C GLY A 450 -25.68 -1.55 25.32
N GLY A 451 -24.86 -2.43 24.75
CA GLY A 451 -24.79 -2.64 23.31
C GLY A 451 -25.98 -3.40 22.74
N VAL A 452 -26.69 -4.19 23.54
CA VAL A 452 -27.87 -4.95 23.08
C VAL A 452 -28.99 -3.99 22.67
N GLU A 453 -29.33 -3.03 23.53
CA GLU A 453 -30.36 -2.02 23.31
C GLU A 453 -29.98 -1.10 22.15
N LEU A 454 -28.69 -0.72 22.07
CA LEU A 454 -28.17 0.08 20.97
C LEU A 454 -28.39 -0.61 19.62
N VAL A 455 -27.97 -1.87 19.47
CA VAL A 455 -28.13 -2.62 18.22
C VAL A 455 -29.60 -2.89 17.90
N LEU A 456 -30.45 -3.13 18.91
CA LEU A 456 -31.90 -3.26 18.71
C LEU A 456 -32.49 -1.99 18.08
N GLY A 457 -32.04 -0.81 18.52
CA GLY A 457 -32.45 0.48 17.94
C GLY A 457 -32.05 0.65 16.47
N LEU A 458 -31.02 -0.07 16.01
CA LEU A 458 -30.54 -0.06 14.62
C LEU A 458 -31.27 -1.07 13.70
N THR A 459 -32.27 -1.79 14.22
CA THR A 459 -33.10 -2.70 13.42
C THR A 459 -34.28 -2.00 12.71
N GLU A 460 -34.42 -0.70 12.92
CA GLU A 460 -35.38 0.15 12.19
C GLU A 460 -34.91 0.43 10.76
N VAL A 461 -35.83 0.82 9.89
CA VAL A 461 -35.50 1.22 8.52
C VAL A 461 -34.77 2.56 8.53
N ASP A 462 -33.66 2.64 7.81
CA ASP A 462 -32.88 3.85 7.56
C ASP A 462 -32.65 3.99 6.05
N GLU A 463 -33.31 4.95 5.40
CA GLU A 463 -33.17 5.16 3.95
C GLU A 463 -31.74 5.59 3.56
N ALA A 464 -31.03 6.25 4.47
CA ALA A 464 -29.64 6.64 4.25
C ALA A 464 -28.65 5.48 4.44
N ASN A 465 -29.08 4.38 5.08
CA ASN A 465 -28.27 3.18 5.28
C ASN A 465 -29.09 1.88 5.10
N PRO A 466 -29.49 1.54 3.86
CA PRO A 466 -30.46 0.48 3.63
C PRO A 466 -30.06 -0.90 4.17
N TYR A 467 -28.76 -1.17 4.29
CA TYR A 467 -28.21 -2.45 4.73
C TYR A 467 -27.91 -2.54 6.24
N LEU A 468 -27.99 -1.42 6.98
CA LEU A 468 -27.67 -1.41 8.42
C LEU A 468 -28.60 -2.33 9.20
N ARG A 469 -29.88 -2.34 8.83
CA ARG A 469 -30.92 -3.14 9.46
C ARG A 469 -30.60 -4.63 9.42
N GLU A 470 -30.17 -5.15 8.28
CA GLU A 470 -29.87 -6.56 8.07
C GLU A 470 -28.68 -7.00 8.92
N HIS A 471 -27.63 -6.17 8.96
CA HIS A 471 -26.50 -6.40 9.85
C HIS A 471 -26.91 -6.34 11.32
N ALA A 472 -27.75 -5.37 11.71
CA ALA A 472 -28.27 -5.27 13.08
C ALA A 472 -29.09 -6.50 13.47
N LEU A 473 -30.00 -6.98 12.61
CA LEU A 473 -30.78 -8.19 12.85
C LEU A 473 -29.89 -9.43 13.00
N LEU A 474 -28.86 -9.57 12.16
CA LEU A 474 -27.90 -10.68 12.28
C LEU A 474 -27.13 -10.60 13.61
N THR A 475 -26.67 -9.41 13.99
CA THR A 475 -25.97 -9.18 15.25
C THR A 475 -26.86 -9.47 16.46
N ILE A 476 -28.13 -9.06 16.44
CA ILE A 476 -29.12 -9.43 17.48
C ILE A 476 -29.30 -10.94 17.54
N ARG A 477 -29.49 -11.61 16.39
CA ARG A 477 -29.59 -13.07 16.36
C ARG A 477 -28.37 -13.73 17.03
N ASN A 478 -27.17 -13.23 16.76
CA ASN A 478 -25.93 -13.76 17.36
C ASN A 478 -25.84 -13.48 18.86
N LEU A 479 -26.19 -12.26 19.31
CA LEU A 479 -26.24 -11.89 20.71
C LEU A 479 -27.25 -12.72 21.52
N MET A 480 -28.34 -13.16 20.90
CA MET A 480 -29.37 -13.99 21.54
C MET A 480 -29.06 -15.49 21.47
N LEU A 481 -28.20 -15.93 20.56
CA LEU A 481 -27.92 -17.34 20.34
C LEU A 481 -27.32 -17.98 21.58
N ASN A 482 -28.03 -18.96 22.15
CA ASN A 482 -27.61 -19.68 23.37
C ASN A 482 -27.32 -18.76 24.57
N ASN A 483 -27.88 -17.54 24.60
CA ASN A 483 -27.67 -16.58 25.70
C ASN A 483 -29.01 -16.15 26.34
N PRO A 484 -29.50 -16.87 27.37
CA PRO A 484 -30.75 -16.54 28.05
C PRO A 484 -30.73 -15.17 28.75
N ALA A 485 -29.57 -14.72 29.23
CA ALA A 485 -29.45 -13.45 29.92
C ALA A 485 -29.61 -12.26 28.94
N ASN A 486 -29.12 -12.39 27.71
CA ASN A 486 -29.42 -11.44 26.64
C ASN A 486 -30.88 -11.50 26.20
N GLN A 487 -31.47 -12.70 26.08
CA GLN A 487 -32.89 -12.87 25.75
C GLN A 487 -33.81 -12.23 26.80
N ALA A 488 -33.39 -12.21 28.06
CA ALA A 488 -34.13 -11.57 29.14
C ALA A 488 -34.23 -10.05 28.97
N VAL A 489 -33.27 -9.38 28.32
CA VAL A 489 -33.36 -7.94 28.01
C VAL A 489 -34.58 -7.67 27.15
N ILE A 490 -34.78 -8.45 26.08
CA ILE A 490 -35.93 -8.31 25.18
C ILE A 490 -37.25 -8.68 25.89
N SER A 491 -37.23 -9.69 26.77
CA SER A 491 -38.45 -10.07 27.51
C SER A 491 -38.89 -9.01 28.52
N GLN A 492 -37.95 -8.23 29.06
CA GLN A 492 -38.22 -7.09 29.95
C GLN A 492 -38.67 -5.83 29.21
N MET A 493 -38.50 -5.75 27.89
CA MET A 493 -39.02 -4.64 27.10
C MET A 493 -40.55 -4.73 27.00
N ASP A 494 -41.23 -3.72 27.52
CA ASP A 494 -42.67 -3.55 27.36
C ASP A 494 -42.97 -2.65 26.16
N PRO A 495 -43.83 -3.09 25.23
CA PRO A 495 -44.23 -2.26 24.10
C PRO A 495 -45.07 -1.08 24.61
N VAL A 496 -44.64 0.14 24.26
CA VAL A 496 -45.25 1.40 24.76
C VAL A 496 -46.30 1.96 23.80
N GLY A 497 -46.15 1.73 22.50
CA GLY A 497 -47.06 2.24 21.46
C GLY A 497 -46.69 1.80 20.05
N VAL A 498 -47.45 2.25 19.06
CA VAL A 498 -47.10 2.17 17.63
C VAL A 498 -46.88 3.59 17.13
N ILE A 499 -45.77 3.85 16.46
CA ILE A 499 -45.51 5.16 15.89
C ILE A 499 -46.38 5.33 14.65
N SER A 500 -47.22 6.37 14.63
CA SER A 500 -48.02 6.74 13.45
C SER A 500 -47.13 7.32 12.34
N ASP A 501 -47.68 7.41 11.13
CA ASP A 501 -47.02 8.09 10.00
C ASP A 501 -46.68 9.56 10.29
N GLN A 502 -47.33 10.17 11.30
CA GLN A 502 -47.08 11.53 11.78
C GLN A 502 -46.08 11.60 12.95
N GLY A 503 -45.50 10.47 13.37
CA GLY A 503 -44.51 10.39 14.45
C GLY A 503 -45.10 10.32 15.86
N GLU A 504 -46.42 10.34 16.01
CA GLU A 504 -47.09 10.21 17.31
C GLU A 504 -47.09 8.76 17.81
N VAL A 505 -46.87 8.56 19.11
CA VAL A 505 -46.98 7.25 19.75
C VAL A 505 -48.44 6.92 20.01
N LEU A 506 -49.03 6.11 19.13
CA LEU A 506 -50.39 5.59 19.28
C LEU A 506 -50.43 4.44 20.30
N PRO A 507 -51.55 4.24 21.00
CA PRO A 507 -51.71 3.13 21.92
C PRO A 507 -51.54 1.78 21.22
N LEU A 508 -51.00 0.79 21.94
CA LEU A 508 -50.78 -0.54 21.38
C LEU A 508 -52.08 -1.15 20.83
N PRO A 509 -52.07 -1.69 19.60
CA PRO A 509 -53.19 -2.46 19.06
C PRO A 509 -53.47 -3.64 19.99
N GLU A 510 -54.74 -3.97 20.21
CA GLU A 510 -55.15 -5.01 21.16
C GLU A 510 -54.46 -6.35 20.91
N LYS A 511 -54.14 -6.67 19.64
CA LYS A 511 -53.45 -7.89 19.23
C LYS A 511 -51.99 -7.98 19.70
N MET A 512 -51.36 -6.84 20.01
CA MET A 512 -49.95 -6.76 20.44
C MET A 512 -49.82 -6.59 21.96
N ARG A 513 -50.92 -6.33 22.68
CA ARG A 513 -50.89 -6.21 24.13
C ARG A 513 -50.62 -7.59 24.74
N ARG A 514 -49.62 -7.70 25.61
CA ARG A 514 -49.38 -8.92 26.38
C ARG A 514 -50.67 -9.29 27.13
N LYS A 515 -51.23 -10.47 26.86
CA LYS A 515 -52.32 -11.01 27.68
C LYS A 515 -51.75 -11.23 29.08
N LYS A 516 -52.18 -10.44 30.06
CA LYS A 516 -51.82 -10.68 31.47
C LYS A 516 -52.27 -12.11 31.80
N GLN A 517 -51.32 -13.01 32.06
CA GLN A 517 -51.64 -14.27 32.74
C GLN A 517 -52.18 -13.87 34.11
N GLN A 518 -53.49 -14.02 34.30
CA GLN A 518 -54.10 -13.95 35.62
C GLN A 518 -53.46 -15.06 36.46
N ALA A 519 -52.70 -14.65 37.48
CA ALA A 519 -52.32 -15.54 38.57
C ALA A 519 -53.61 -16.07 39.21
N ALA A 520 -53.87 -17.36 39.05
CA ALA A 520 -54.78 -18.06 39.93
C ALA A 520 -54.08 -18.21 41.29
N VAL A 521 -54.20 -17.17 42.11
CA VAL A 521 -54.24 -17.34 43.56
C VAL A 521 -55.67 -17.80 43.84
N GLU A 522 -55.89 -19.11 43.76
CA GLU A 522 -57.02 -19.72 44.46
C GLU A 522 -56.54 -20.02 45.88
N GLU A 523 -56.90 -19.11 46.81
CA GLU A 523 -57.22 -19.53 48.17
C GLU A 523 -58.45 -20.44 48.08
N ILE A 524 -58.30 -21.70 48.51
CA ILE A 524 -59.13 -22.44 49.48
C ILE A 524 -58.45 -23.79 49.77
#